data_AF-K7MMB8-F1
#
_entry.id   AF-K7MMB8-F1
#
_cell.length_a   1.000
_cell.length_b   1.000
_cell.length_c   1.000
_cell.angle_alpha   90.00
_cell.angle_beta   90.00
_cell.angle_gamma   90.00
#
_symmetry.space_group_name_H-M   'P 1'
#
loop_
_entity.id
_entity.type
_entity.pdbx_description
1 polymer ?
#
loop_
_entity_poly.entity_id
_entity_poly.type
_entity_poly.pdbx_seq_one_letter_code
_entity_poly.pdbx_strand_id
1 'polypeptide(L)'
;MERGLILLLFLLLVMVLSVYSNEVEYSHIHNVLVCQKVSDFFIAIAYFSIPLELLYFVSCSNVPFKLVFLQFIAFIVLCGLNHLLNAYTYYGRHSFQLFLSITIAKFLTALVSCATAISFPTLIPLLLKIKVRELFFWQNVLELG
;
A
#
# COMPACT_ATOMS: atom_id res chain seq x y z
N MET A 1 1.86 -3.39 16.82
CA MET A 1 2.90 -3.04 15.83
C MET A 1 3.78 -4.24 15.47
N GLU A 2 4.16 -5.08 16.43
CA GLU A 2 5.02 -6.26 16.18
C GLU A 2 4.38 -7.38 15.35
N ARG A 3 3.05 -7.57 15.46
CA ARG A 3 2.32 -8.62 14.73
C ARG A 3 2.40 -8.49 13.20
N GLY A 4 2.45 -7.27 12.67
CA GLY A 4 2.58 -7.02 11.23
C GLY A 4 3.99 -7.31 10.69
N LEU A 5 5.02 -7.01 11.49
CA LEU A 5 6.42 -7.27 11.12
C LEU A 5 6.72 -8.77 11.06
N ILE A 6 6.17 -9.56 12.00
CA ILE A 6 6.32 -11.02 12.01
C ILE A 6 5.64 -11.64 10.78
N LEU A 7 4.44 -11.17 10.42
CA LEU A 7 3.74 -11.65 9.22
C LEU A 7 4.51 -11.31 7.94
N LEU A 8 5.09 -10.10 7.86
CA LEU A 8 5.91 -9.67 6.73
C LEU A 8 7.20 -10.50 6.62
N LEU A 9 7.91 -10.71 7.73
CA LEU A 9 9.13 -11.52 7.76
C LEU A 9 8.84 -12.99 7.41
N PHE A 10 7.72 -13.52 7.88
CA PHE A 10 7.26 -14.87 7.54
C PHE A 10 6.91 -15.00 6.06
N LEU A 11 6.17 -14.04 5.50
CA LEU A 11 5.86 -14.02 4.06
C LEU A 11 7.14 -13.89 3.22
N LEU A 12 8.07 -13.01 3.60
CA LEU A 12 9.38 -12.88 2.95
C LEU A 12 10.18 -14.19 3.00
N LEU A 13 10.21 -14.86 4.14
CA LEU A 13 10.90 -16.15 4.30
C LEU A 13 10.27 -17.23 3.41
N VAL A 14 8.95 -17.37 3.41
CA VAL A 14 8.22 -18.34 2.56
C VAL A 14 8.49 -18.09 1.08
N MET A 15 8.53 -16.82 0.67
CA MET A 15 8.82 -16.43 -0.71
C MET A 15 10.26 -16.76 -1.12
N VAL A 16 11.25 -16.45 -0.28
CA VAL A 16 12.66 -16.78 -0.52
C VAL A 16 12.88 -18.30 -0.59
N LEU A 17 12.27 -19.06 0.33
CA LEU A 17 12.34 -20.52 0.32
C LEU A 17 11.68 -21.12 -0.92
N SER A 18 10.55 -20.57 -1.36
CA SER A 18 9.86 -21.03 -2.57
C SER A 18 10.66 -20.77 -3.85
N VAL A 19 11.51 -19.73 -3.88
CA VAL A 19 12.37 -19.40 -5.03
C VAL A 19 13.64 -20.25 -5.06
N TYR A 20 14.21 -20.59 -3.90
CA TYR A 20 15.47 -21.33 -3.82
C TYR A 20 15.33 -22.84 -4.10
N SER A 21 14.13 -23.40 -4.01
CA SER A 21 13.95 -24.87 -3.96
C SER A 21 13.91 -25.62 -5.31
N ASN A 22 14.04 -25.01 -6.49
CA ASN A 22 13.86 -25.76 -7.76
C ASN A 22 14.77 -25.33 -8.93
N GLU A 23 15.74 -26.19 -9.26
CA GLU A 23 16.74 -26.13 -10.34
C GLU A 23 16.33 -27.00 -11.55
N VAL A 24 15.54 -26.49 -12.51
CA VAL A 24 15.36 -27.07 -13.87
C VAL A 24 14.92 -25.96 -14.83
N GLU A 25 15.71 -25.63 -15.87
CA GLU A 25 15.63 -24.40 -16.70
C GLU A 25 14.23 -24.00 -17.21
N TYR A 26 13.39 -24.96 -17.62
CA TYR A 26 11.98 -24.72 -18.02
C TYR A 26 11.00 -24.58 -16.83
N SER A 27 11.32 -25.22 -15.72
CA SER A 27 10.60 -25.08 -14.44
C SER A 27 10.77 -23.68 -13.86
N HIS A 28 11.90 -22.99 -14.08
CA HIS A 28 12.13 -21.66 -13.48
C HIS A 28 11.12 -20.62 -13.95
N ILE A 29 10.79 -20.53 -15.24
CA ILE A 29 9.83 -19.53 -15.72
C ILE A 29 8.45 -19.77 -15.09
N HIS A 30 8.00 -21.03 -15.06
CA HIS A 30 6.73 -21.38 -14.43
C HIS A 30 6.74 -21.07 -12.92
N ASN A 31 7.81 -21.44 -12.21
CA ASN A 31 7.96 -21.17 -10.78
C ASN A 31 7.98 -19.66 -10.49
N VAL A 32 8.68 -18.87 -11.31
CA VAL A 32 8.70 -17.41 -11.20
C VAL A 32 7.32 -16.83 -11.45
N LEU A 33 6.57 -17.29 -12.45
CA LEU A 33 5.20 -16.83 -12.71
C LEU A 33 4.24 -17.19 -11.56
N VAL A 34 4.35 -18.40 -10.99
CA VAL A 34 3.58 -18.81 -9.82
C VAL A 34 3.93 -17.94 -8.61
N CYS A 35 5.22 -17.70 -8.39
CA CYS A 35 5.74 -16.83 -7.32
C CYS A 35 5.21 -15.40 -7.47
N GLN A 36 5.23 -14.83 -8.68
CA GLN A 36 4.66 -13.52 -8.99
C GLN A 36 3.15 -13.48 -8.75
N LYS A 37 2.41 -14.48 -9.22
CA LYS A 37 0.96 -14.59 -9.00
C LYS A 37 0.60 -14.61 -7.52
N VAL A 38 1.31 -15.43 -6.73
CA VAL A 38 1.08 -15.54 -5.29
C VAL A 38 1.44 -14.22 -4.61
N SER A 39 2.56 -13.59 -4.99
CA SER A 39 2.96 -12.27 -4.49
C SER A 39 1.88 -11.22 -4.75
N ASP A 40 1.42 -11.09 -5.99
CA ASP A 40 0.41 -10.12 -6.40
C ASP A 40 -0.89 -10.33 -5.60
N PHE A 41 -1.29 -11.58 -5.36
CA PHE A 41 -2.45 -11.90 -4.54
C PHE A 41 -2.30 -11.45 -3.08
N PHE A 42 -1.15 -11.74 -2.45
CA PHE A 42 -0.88 -11.32 -1.07
C PHE A 42 -0.74 -9.80 -0.93
N ILE A 43 -0.11 -9.13 -1.91
CA ILE A 43 -0.01 -7.67 -1.96
C ILE A 43 -1.41 -7.06 -2.08
N ALA A 44 -2.26 -7.60 -2.95
CA ALA A 44 -3.64 -7.13 -3.08
C ALA A 44 -4.40 -7.23 -1.75
N ILE A 45 -4.31 -8.37 -1.05
CA ILE A 45 -4.95 -8.54 0.27
C ILE A 45 -4.44 -7.50 1.26
N ALA A 46 -3.12 -7.31 1.36
CA ALA A 46 -2.53 -6.32 2.26
C ALA A 46 -3.01 -4.89 1.91
N TYR A 47 -3.07 -4.56 0.62
CA TYR A 47 -3.47 -3.24 0.12
C TYR A 47 -4.99 -3.01 0.18
N PHE A 48 -5.81 -4.03 0.42
CA PHE A 48 -7.22 -3.83 0.80
C PHE A 48 -7.39 -3.79 2.33
N SER A 49 -6.53 -4.47 3.10
CA SER A 49 -6.57 -4.47 4.56
C SER A 49 -6.12 -3.13 5.17
N ILE A 50 -4.97 -2.60 4.72
CA ILE A 50 -4.40 -1.34 5.25
C ILE A 50 -5.39 -0.17 5.12
N PRO A 51 -6.07 0.05 3.97
CA PRO A 51 -7.02 1.14 3.83
C PRO A 51 -8.26 1.00 4.71
N LEU A 52 -8.70 -0.23 5.03
CA LEU A 52 -9.83 -0.43 5.95
C LEU A 52 -9.47 0.03 7.38
N GLU A 53 -8.28 -0.35 7.85
CA GLU A 53 -7.75 0.12 9.14
C GLU A 53 -7.55 1.64 9.15
N LEU A 54 -7.00 2.19 8.07
CA LEU A 54 -6.78 3.62 7.95
C LEU A 54 -8.11 4.41 7.85
N LEU A 55 -9.10 3.88 7.15
CA LEU A 55 -10.44 4.47 7.05
C LEU A 55 -11.14 4.47 8.42
N TYR A 56 -11.05 3.37 9.17
CA TYR A 56 -11.53 3.31 10.54
C TYR A 56 -10.84 4.36 11.42
N PHE A 57 -9.51 4.46 11.35
CA PHE A 57 -8.74 5.46 12.09
C PHE A 57 -9.18 6.90 11.77
N VAL A 58 -9.32 7.25 10.49
CA VAL A 58 -9.72 8.60 10.04
C VAL A 58 -11.17 8.92 10.41
N SER A 59 -12.04 7.90 10.47
CA SER A 59 -13.44 8.04 10.86
C SER A 59 -13.59 8.25 12.37
N CYS A 60 -12.76 7.58 13.17
CA CYS A 60 -12.79 7.68 14.63
C CYS A 60 -11.92 8.82 15.20
N SER A 61 -10.95 9.33 14.43
CA SER A 61 -10.02 10.36 14.89
C SER A 61 -10.35 11.76 14.34
N ASN A 62 -10.08 12.79 15.14
CA ASN A 62 -10.17 14.18 14.69
C ASN A 62 -8.83 14.66 14.11
N VAL A 63 -8.30 13.90 13.14
CA VAL A 63 -7.03 14.27 12.50
C VAL A 63 -7.20 15.52 11.64
N PRO A 64 -6.27 16.48 11.73
CA PRO A 64 -6.18 17.50 10.71
C PRO A 64 -5.78 16.83 9.39
N PHE A 65 -6.28 17.34 8.25
CA PHE A 65 -5.97 16.85 6.90
C PHE A 65 -6.64 15.53 6.47
N LYS A 66 -7.89 15.28 6.86
CA LYS A 66 -8.69 14.11 6.43
C LYS A 66 -8.64 13.85 4.91
N LEU A 67 -8.63 14.91 4.09
CA LEU A 67 -8.53 14.78 2.63
C LEU A 67 -7.24 14.09 2.16
N VAL A 68 -6.10 14.35 2.79
CA VAL A 68 -4.83 13.71 2.40
C VAL A 68 -4.81 12.25 2.81
N PHE A 69 -5.40 11.91 3.97
CA PHE A 69 -5.62 10.51 4.33
C PHE A 69 -6.53 9.80 3.31
N LEU A 70 -7.60 10.44 2.86
CA LEU A 70 -8.47 9.88 1.82
C LEU A 70 -7.73 9.69 0.48
N GLN A 71 -6.85 10.61 0.09
CA GLN A 71 -5.98 10.45 -1.09
C GLN A 71 -5.07 9.23 -0.95
N PHE A 72 -4.46 9.05 0.23
CA PHE A 72 -3.57 7.93 0.50
C PHE A 72 -4.31 6.58 0.53
N ILE A 73 -5.50 6.53 1.15
CA ILE A 73 -6.42 5.38 1.11
C ILE A 73 -6.72 5.03 -0.35
N ALA A 74 -7.13 6.01 -1.17
CA ALA A 74 -7.45 5.79 -2.58
C ALA A 74 -6.24 5.28 -3.38
N PHE A 75 -5.05 5.85 -3.14
CA PHE A 75 -3.80 5.42 -3.76
C PHE A 75 -3.50 3.93 -3.47
N ILE A 76 -3.57 3.52 -2.20
CA ILE A 76 -3.28 2.13 -1.79
C ILE A 76 -4.32 1.17 -2.40
N VAL A 77 -5.61 1.52 -2.33
CA VAL A 77 -6.69 0.69 -2.91
C VAL A 77 -6.48 0.48 -4.41
N LEU A 78 -6.15 1.54 -5.15
CA LEU A 78 -5.88 1.47 -6.58
C LEU A 78 -4.64 0.62 -6.90
N CYS A 79 -3.57 0.72 -6.09
CA CYS A 79 -2.41 -0.17 -6.23
C CYS A 79 -2.80 -1.64 -5.98
N GLY A 80 -3.59 -1.91 -4.94
CA GLY A 80 -4.08 -3.25 -4.61
C GLY A 80 -4.94 -3.85 -5.73
N LEU A 81 -5.77 -3.02 -6.36
CA LEU A 81 -6.55 -3.41 -7.54
C LEU A 81 -5.65 -3.80 -8.73
N ASN A 82 -4.56 -3.08 -8.98
CA ASN A 82 -3.62 -3.46 -10.04
C ASN A 82 -2.97 -4.82 -9.78
N HIS A 83 -2.56 -5.10 -8.55
CA HIS A 83 -2.02 -6.42 -8.19
C HIS A 83 -3.08 -7.52 -8.35
N LEU A 84 -4.33 -7.26 -7.96
CA LEU A 84 -5.42 -8.23 -8.15
C LEU A 84 -5.69 -8.52 -9.65
N LEU A 85 -5.68 -7.48 -10.50
CA LEU A 85 -5.88 -7.63 -11.94
C LEU A 85 -4.68 -8.32 -12.61
N ASN A 86 -3.45 -8.04 -12.18
CA ASN A 86 -2.25 -8.75 -12.64
C ASN A 86 -2.30 -10.22 -12.22
N ALA A 87 -2.69 -10.51 -10.97
CA ALA A 87 -2.89 -11.88 -10.47
C ALA A 87 -3.91 -12.66 -11.31
N TYR A 88 -4.98 -11.99 -11.77
CA TYR A 88 -5.99 -12.58 -12.64
C TYR A 88 -5.45 -12.86 -14.06
N THR A 89 -4.50 -12.08 -14.55
CA THR A 89 -3.91 -12.24 -15.89
C THR A 89 -3.17 -13.58 -16.03
N TYR A 90 -2.60 -14.12 -14.94
CA TYR A 90 -1.91 -15.42 -14.98
C TYR A 90 -2.85 -16.62 -15.22
N TYR A 91 -4.18 -16.46 -15.16
CA TYR A 91 -5.12 -17.55 -15.50
C TYR A 91 -5.27 -17.79 -17.02
N GLY A 92 -4.48 -17.11 -17.86
CA GLY A 92 -4.45 -17.30 -19.32
C GLY A 92 -5.67 -16.73 -20.07
N ARG A 93 -6.60 -16.08 -19.36
CA ARG A 93 -7.76 -15.42 -19.97
C ARG A 93 -7.41 -13.99 -20.37
N HIS A 94 -6.74 -13.87 -21.52
CA HIS A 94 -6.41 -12.59 -22.15
C HIS A 94 -7.65 -11.95 -22.82
N SER A 95 -8.63 -11.53 -22.03
CA SER A 95 -9.78 -10.79 -22.55
C SER A 95 -9.43 -9.31 -22.76
N PHE A 96 -9.98 -8.71 -23.82
CA PHE A 96 -9.87 -7.26 -24.06
C PHE A 96 -10.35 -6.46 -22.84
N GLN A 97 -11.41 -6.92 -22.19
CA GLN A 97 -11.97 -6.30 -20.98
C GLN A 97 -10.98 -6.28 -19.81
N LEU A 98 -10.20 -7.35 -19.61
CA LEU A 98 -9.17 -7.40 -18.56
C LEU A 98 -8.06 -6.37 -18.81
N PHE A 99 -7.51 -6.34 -20.03
CA PHE A 99 -6.47 -5.38 -20.38
C PHE A 99 -6.94 -3.93 -20.33
N LEU A 100 -8.18 -3.67 -20.74
CA LEU A 100 -8.80 -2.36 -20.60
C LEU A 100 -8.94 -1.98 -19.11
N SER A 101 -9.36 -2.92 -18.26
CA SER A 101 -9.49 -2.70 -16.81
C SER A 101 -8.14 -2.39 -16.16
N ILE A 102 -7.08 -3.12 -16.52
CA ILE A 102 -5.70 -2.86 -16.07
C ILE A 102 -5.25 -1.47 -16.51
N THR A 103 -5.52 -1.09 -17.76
CA THR A 103 -5.13 0.21 -18.32
C THR A 103 -5.81 1.36 -17.56
N ILE A 104 -7.12 1.25 -17.32
CA ILE A 104 -7.89 2.24 -16.56
C ILE A 104 -7.38 2.30 -15.11
N ALA A 105 -7.17 1.15 -14.47
CA ALA A 105 -6.65 1.10 -13.10
C ALA A 105 -5.28 1.78 -12.98
N LYS A 106 -4.35 1.51 -13.91
CA LYS A 106 -3.03 2.17 -13.95
C LYS A 106 -3.15 3.68 -14.16
N PHE A 107 -4.02 4.13 -15.06
CA PHE A 107 -4.24 5.55 -15.31
C PHE A 107 -4.78 6.27 -14.06
N LEU A 108 -5.80 5.70 -13.41
CA LEU A 108 -6.36 6.24 -12.16
C LEU A 108 -5.31 6.24 -11.03
N THR A 109 -4.52 5.18 -10.92
CA THR A 109 -3.44 5.08 -9.94
C THR A 109 -2.41 6.19 -10.15
N ALA A 110 -1.99 6.42 -11.39
CA ALA A 110 -1.07 7.50 -11.73
C ALA A 110 -1.65 8.88 -11.37
N LEU A 111 -2.92 9.13 -11.71
CA LEU A 111 -3.60 10.39 -11.39
C LEU A 111 -3.66 10.64 -9.88
N VAL A 112 -4.09 9.65 -9.10
CA VAL A 112 -4.16 9.77 -7.63
C VAL A 112 -2.77 9.86 -7.01
N SER A 113 -1.77 9.16 -7.55
CA SER A 113 -0.37 9.25 -7.10
C SER A 113 0.20 10.66 -7.31
N CYS A 114 -0.01 11.25 -8.48
CA CYS A 114 0.40 12.62 -8.77
C CYS A 114 -0.31 13.63 -7.85
N ALA A 115 -1.63 13.50 -7.66
CA ALA A 115 -2.40 14.37 -6.77
C ALA A 115 -1.90 14.27 -5.31
N THR A 116 -1.58 13.06 -4.86
CA THR A 116 -1.01 12.81 -3.52
C THR A 116 0.39 13.43 -3.41
N ALA A 117 1.27 13.20 -4.41
CA ALA A 117 2.62 13.74 -4.43
C ALA A 117 2.67 15.28 -4.40
N ILE A 118 1.73 15.96 -5.07
CA ILE A 118 1.61 17.43 -5.05
C ILE A 118 1.14 17.94 -3.68
N SER A 119 0.31 17.16 -2.99
CA SER A 119 -0.27 17.55 -1.69
C SER A 119 0.72 17.43 -0.52
N PHE A 120 1.75 16.59 -0.65
CA PHE A 120 2.72 16.33 0.44
C PHE A 120 3.66 17.51 0.76
N PRO A 121 4.29 18.19 -0.22
CA PRO A 121 5.18 19.33 0.05
C PRO A 121 4.52 20.47 0.83
N THR A 122 3.21 20.66 0.70
CA THR A 122 2.46 21.67 1.47
C THR A 122 2.03 21.15 2.85
N LEU A 123 1.72 19.85 2.94
CA LEU A 123 1.32 19.19 4.18
C LEU A 123 2.48 19.07 5.19
N ILE A 124 3.69 18.72 4.74
CA ILE A 124 4.84 18.48 5.63
C ILE A 124 5.15 19.71 6.51
N PRO A 125 5.32 20.94 5.97
CA PRO A 125 5.56 22.13 6.79
C PRO A 125 4.43 22.40 7.79
N LEU A 126 3.19 22.09 7.43
CA LEU A 126 2.03 22.32 8.27
C LEU A 126 1.96 21.33 9.45
N LEU A 127 2.26 20.05 9.19
CA LEU A 127 2.42 19.03 10.23
C LEU A 127 3.56 19.38 11.19
N LEU A 128 4.71 19.84 10.66
CA LEU A 128 5.84 20.27 11.49
C LEU A 128 5.47 21.46 12.38
N LYS A 129 4.71 22.45 11.87
CA LYS A 129 4.24 23.59 12.68
C LYS A 129 3.35 23.16 13.84
N ILE A 130 2.43 22.21 13.61
CA ILE A 130 1.57 21.66 14.66
C ILE A 130 2.42 20.93 15.71
N LYS A 131 3.39 20.11 15.28
CA LYS A 131 4.26 19.38 16.20
C LYS A 131 5.14 20.29 17.05
N VAL A 132 5.73 21.33 16.44
CA VAL A 132 6.53 22.33 17.16
C VAL A 132 5.68 23.09 18.18
N ARG A 133 4.46 23.50 17.81
CA ARG A 133 3.51 24.14 18.74
C ARG A 133 3.16 23.23 19.92
N GLU A 134 2.89 21.96 19.65
CA GLU A 134 2.60 20.96 20.68
C GLU A 134 3.78 20.82 21.66
N LEU A 135 5.02 20.77 21.16
CA LEU A 135 6.22 20.69 22.00
C LEU A 135 6.39 21.93 22.90
N PHE A 136 6.23 23.14 22.36
CA PHE A 136 6.29 24.38 23.16
C PHE A 136 5.19 24.43 24.23
N PHE A 137 4.00 23.91 23.92
CA PHE A 137 2.91 23.84 24.90
C PHE A 137 3.29 22.93 26.09
N TRP A 138 3.83 21.73 25.83
CA TRP A 138 4.28 20.83 26.88
C TRP A 138 5.45 21.40 27.69
N GLN A 139 6.38 22.12 27.06
CA GLN A 139 7.46 22.79 27.78
C GLN A 139 6.92 23.81 28.79
N ASN A 140 5.99 24.68 28.38
CA ASN A 140 5.41 25.68 29.28
C ASN A 140 4.61 25.04 30.43
N VAL A 141 3.91 23.93 30.18
CA VAL A 141 3.19 23.20 31.23
C VAL A 141 4.15 22.60 32.25
N LEU A 142 5.31 22.09 31.82
CA LEU A 142 6.33 21.54 32.70
C LEU A 142 7.10 22.61 33.48
N GLU A 143 7.23 23.82 32.95
CA GLU A 143 7.88 24.94 33.66
C GLU A 143 6.98 25.57 34.74
N LEU A 144 5.66 25.32 34.70
CA LEU A 144 4.67 25.86 35.63
C LEU A 144 4.28 24.90 36.77
N GLY A 145 4.71 23.63 36.73
CA GLY A 145 4.43 22.62 37.75
C GLY A 145 5.66 22.29 38.58
#